data_AF-A0A7K2MAU8-F1
#
_entry.id   AF-A0A7K2MAU8-F1
#
_cell.length_a   1.000
_cell.length_b   1.000
_cell.length_c   1.000
_cell.angle_alpha   90.00
_cell.angle_beta   90.00
_cell.angle_gamma   90.00
#
_symmetry.space_group_name_H-M   'P 1'
#
loop_
_entity.id
_entity.type
_entity.pdbx_description
1 polymer ?
#
loop_
_entity_poly.entity_id
_entity_poly.type
_entity_poly.pdbx_seq_one_letter_code
_entity_poly.pdbx_strand_id
1 'polypeptide(L)'
;EVRAELVPPTVKGRFRGRPRLAVDNLGNTKVTASVSGSDNGDQLSYDIRPGNVQIEPGRAAFVKATLKPRKIIWFGAKEQRPYTLSVQRSGVNPLPVEGTYLQRGFLPRWLATFFGVFLALGITFAMLWIAYKPNVGSGATERVAEAAGTLAPAPSPTAQAPKAPSADALAPPAATPTQQAGGAGTGTAKGDGDGAGAGGGGSEEKKEDKAPEKTAATVVQQRAAQEPDKRHICYRIYVAGEGWSDVACDGETAGTPGSGKPTTAVNVAVFGTKGTTSGAFVYNPASTDGTGKYFDPWSTVADGVDNYAGSTEKGAPHMLGFSINVDNGAGAVCQTSYVHNGTWLDMVCDNPGQGLTFTYVGTHDNNLWIEAVRLTV
;
A
#
# COMPACT_ATOMS: atom_id res chain seq x y z
N GLU A 1 44.39 4.58 -16.92
CA GLU A 1 44.06 3.85 -15.68
C GLU A 1 42.55 3.58 -15.66
N VAL A 2 42.09 2.57 -14.93
CA VAL A 2 40.67 2.23 -14.85
C VAL A 2 40.21 2.44 -13.41
N ARG A 3 39.12 3.16 -13.22
CA ARG A 3 38.44 3.30 -11.92
C ARG A 3 37.08 2.65 -12.03
N ALA A 4 36.63 1.98 -10.97
CA ALA A 4 35.32 1.36 -10.94
C ALA A 4 34.61 1.66 -9.63
N GLU A 5 33.31 1.93 -9.71
CA GLU A 5 32.48 2.29 -8.55
C GLU A 5 31.06 1.73 -8.68
N LEU A 6 30.48 1.34 -7.54
CA LEU A 6 29.10 0.84 -7.46
C LEU A 6 28.12 1.97 -7.19
N VAL A 7 27.08 2.04 -8.01
CA VAL A 7 26.00 3.02 -7.92
C VAL A 7 24.66 2.28 -7.84
N PRO A 8 24.00 2.19 -6.67
CA PRO A 8 24.50 2.55 -5.33
C PRO A 8 25.42 1.47 -4.71
N PRO A 9 26.27 1.81 -3.72
CA PRO A 9 27.17 0.85 -3.05
C PRO A 9 26.40 -0.16 -2.16
N THR A 10 25.25 0.25 -1.63
CA THR A 10 24.36 -0.63 -0.87
C THR A 10 23.04 -0.81 -1.59
N VAL A 11 22.64 -2.06 -1.81
CA VAL A 11 21.42 -2.43 -2.52
C VAL A 11 20.48 -3.17 -1.57
N LYS A 12 19.22 -2.74 -1.50
CA LYS A 12 18.18 -3.36 -0.66
C LYS A 12 17.25 -4.20 -1.53
N GLY A 13 16.93 -5.42 -1.11
CA GLY A 13 16.03 -6.29 -1.85
C GLY A 13 15.51 -7.48 -1.04
N ARG A 14 14.35 -8.02 -1.44
CA ARG A 14 13.81 -9.28 -0.87
C ARG A 14 14.31 -10.49 -1.67
N PHE A 15 14.18 -10.41 -3.00
CA PHE A 15 14.51 -11.51 -3.91
C PHE A 15 15.58 -11.18 -4.95
N ARG A 16 15.84 -9.90 -5.21
CA ARG A 16 16.85 -9.44 -6.18
C ARG A 16 17.40 -8.08 -5.78
N GLY A 17 18.68 -7.86 -6.00
CA GLY A 17 19.34 -6.56 -5.96
C GLY A 17 19.78 -6.14 -7.36
N ARG A 18 19.72 -4.85 -7.69
CA ARG A 18 20.11 -4.32 -9.00
C ARG A 18 21.15 -3.20 -8.89
N PRO A 19 22.40 -3.49 -8.49
CA PRO A 19 23.48 -2.51 -8.58
C PRO A 19 23.84 -2.19 -10.04
N ARG A 20 24.34 -0.97 -10.26
CA ARG A 20 25.04 -0.60 -11.48
C ARG A 20 26.51 -0.39 -11.15
N LEU A 21 27.39 -0.94 -11.98
CA LEU A 21 28.83 -0.74 -11.88
C LEU A 21 29.23 0.29 -12.94
N ALA A 22 29.77 1.42 -12.49
CA ALA A 22 30.39 2.41 -13.35
C ALA A 22 31.88 2.04 -13.51
N VAL A 23 32.35 1.96 -14.74
CA VAL A 23 33.76 1.69 -15.08
C VAL A 23 34.25 2.85 -15.93
N ASP A 24 35.23 3.60 -15.41
CA ASP A 24 35.75 4.81 -16.02
C ASP A 24 37.13 4.56 -16.60
N ASN A 25 37.34 4.94 -17.86
CA ASN A 25 38.65 4.92 -18.48
C ASN A 25 39.32 6.29 -18.37
N LEU A 26 40.18 6.45 -17.36
CA LEU A 26 41.00 7.65 -17.13
C LEU A 26 42.29 7.65 -17.96
N GLY A 27 42.52 6.61 -18.77
CA GLY A 27 43.67 6.52 -19.66
C GLY A 27 43.49 7.24 -20.99
N ASN A 28 44.57 7.31 -21.74
CA ASN A 28 44.64 7.84 -23.11
C ASN A 28 44.46 6.74 -24.19
N THR A 29 44.29 5.48 -23.80
CA THR A 29 44.12 4.33 -24.71
C THR A 29 42.80 3.61 -24.43
N LYS A 30 42.25 2.97 -25.45
CA LYS A 30 41.02 2.20 -25.37
C LYS A 30 41.20 0.99 -24.45
N VAL A 31 40.24 0.76 -23.56
CA VAL A 31 40.30 -0.33 -22.58
C VAL A 31 39.17 -1.32 -22.82
N THR A 32 39.50 -2.61 -22.81
CA THR A 32 38.54 -3.71 -22.74
C THR A 32 38.60 -4.30 -21.34
N ALA A 33 37.45 -4.35 -20.66
CA ALA A 33 37.32 -4.90 -19.32
C ALA A 33 36.19 -5.93 -19.27
N SER A 34 36.44 -7.06 -18.61
CA SER A 34 35.43 -8.03 -18.24
C SER A 34 34.97 -7.78 -16.81
N VAL A 35 33.69 -8.04 -16.54
CA VAL A 35 33.09 -7.88 -15.21
C VAL A 35 32.55 -9.22 -14.75
N SER A 36 33.01 -9.66 -13.59
CA SER A 36 32.59 -10.92 -12.95
C SER A 36 32.19 -10.70 -11.50
N GLY A 37 31.21 -11.45 -11.01
CA GLY A 37 30.89 -11.49 -9.59
C GLY A 37 31.80 -12.47 -8.87
N SER A 38 32.35 -12.05 -7.73
CA SER A 38 33.13 -12.88 -6.82
C SER A 38 32.50 -12.79 -5.42
N ASP A 39 32.15 -13.93 -4.83
CA ASP A 39 31.55 -14.00 -3.48
C ASP A 39 32.48 -14.81 -2.57
N ASN A 40 32.65 -14.35 -1.32
CA ASN A 40 33.39 -15.07 -0.29
C ASN A 40 32.58 -16.25 0.31
N GLY A 41 31.30 -16.42 -0.02
CA GLY A 41 30.44 -17.43 0.61
C GLY A 41 29.36 -18.11 -0.25
N ASP A 42 29.39 -17.96 -1.58
CA ASP A 42 28.47 -18.61 -2.53
C ASP A 42 26.96 -18.33 -2.25
N GLN A 43 26.66 -17.19 -1.63
CA GLN A 43 25.34 -16.84 -1.09
C GLN A 43 24.46 -16.12 -2.13
N LEU A 44 25.10 -15.46 -3.09
CA LEU A 44 24.47 -14.69 -4.15
C LEU A 44 24.78 -15.27 -5.53
N SER A 45 23.79 -15.22 -6.43
CA SER A 45 23.97 -15.46 -7.86
C SER A 45 24.02 -14.13 -8.61
N TYR A 46 24.90 -14.04 -9.60
CA TYR A 46 25.19 -12.82 -10.35
C TYR A 46 24.72 -12.99 -11.81
N ASP A 47 23.90 -12.06 -12.28
CA ASP A 47 23.56 -11.91 -13.71
C ASP A 47 24.04 -10.53 -14.16
N ILE A 48 25.13 -10.51 -14.93
CA ILE A 48 25.87 -9.29 -15.31
C ILE A 48 25.69 -9.06 -16.80
N ARG A 49 25.19 -7.88 -17.18
CA ARG A 49 24.94 -7.54 -18.58
C ARG A 49 25.31 -6.07 -18.88
N PRO A 50 26.15 -5.81 -19.90
CA PRO A 50 27.00 -6.78 -20.61
C PRO A 50 28.16 -7.27 -19.72
N GLY A 51 28.64 -8.51 -19.93
CA GLY A 51 29.76 -9.08 -19.16
C GLY A 51 31.14 -8.56 -19.59
N ASN A 52 31.26 -8.03 -20.81
CA ASN A 52 32.46 -7.40 -21.34
C ASN A 52 32.11 -6.01 -21.86
N VAL A 53 32.93 -5.01 -21.55
CA VAL A 53 32.75 -3.64 -21.98
C VAL A 53 34.01 -3.10 -22.62
N GLN A 54 33.82 -2.27 -23.64
CA GLN A 54 34.88 -1.57 -24.33
C GLN A 54 34.69 -0.07 -24.12
N ILE A 55 35.70 0.59 -23.58
CA ILE A 55 35.60 1.95 -23.06
C ILE A 55 36.65 2.81 -23.73
N GLU A 56 36.18 3.80 -24.48
CA GLU A 56 37.05 4.79 -25.12
C GLU A 56 37.72 5.71 -24.08
N PRO A 57 38.88 6.31 -24.40
CA PRO A 57 39.59 7.24 -23.49
C PRO A 57 38.66 8.35 -22.98
N GLY A 58 38.62 8.57 -21.66
CA GLY A 58 37.81 9.62 -21.03
C GLY A 58 36.30 9.35 -20.98
N ARG A 59 35.83 8.12 -21.26
CA ARG A 59 34.41 7.75 -21.12
C ARG A 59 34.19 6.76 -19.97
N ALA A 60 32.93 6.68 -19.55
CA ALA A 60 32.42 5.76 -18.56
C ALA A 60 31.50 4.72 -19.21
N ALA A 61 31.59 3.46 -18.79
CA ALA A 61 30.65 2.41 -19.16
C ALA A 61 29.88 1.95 -17.92
N PHE A 62 28.56 1.78 -18.08
CA PHE A 62 27.69 1.29 -17.01
C PHE A 62 27.30 -0.17 -17.26
N VAL A 63 27.71 -1.05 -16.36
CA VAL A 63 27.35 -2.47 -16.39
C VAL A 63 26.22 -2.72 -15.39
N LYS A 64 25.13 -3.34 -15.85
CA LYS A 64 24.02 -3.72 -14.98
C LYS A 64 24.33 -5.07 -14.35
N ALA A 65 24.25 -5.15 -13.03
CA ALA A 65 24.36 -6.41 -12.31
C ALA A 65 23.06 -6.70 -11.57
N THR A 66 22.58 -7.95 -11.64
CA THR A 66 21.46 -8.44 -10.86
C THR A 66 21.95 -9.49 -9.89
N LEU A 67 21.81 -9.21 -8.60
CA LEU A 67 22.10 -10.12 -7.51
C LEU A 67 20.84 -10.89 -7.16
N LYS A 68 20.87 -12.22 -7.09
CA LYS A 68 19.76 -13.01 -6.52
C LYS A 68 20.27 -13.86 -5.36
N PRO A 69 19.71 -13.73 -4.14
CA PRO A 69 20.08 -14.59 -3.03
C PRO A 69 19.64 -16.03 -3.31
N ARG A 70 20.54 -16.98 -3.02
CA ARG A 70 20.26 -18.42 -3.19
C ARG A 70 19.35 -18.97 -2.10
N LYS A 71 19.43 -18.43 -0.88
CA LYS A 71 18.57 -18.81 0.25
C LYS A 71 17.48 -17.76 0.46
N ILE A 72 16.22 -18.21 0.43
CA ILE A 72 15.06 -17.35 0.66
C ILE A 72 14.79 -17.31 2.17
N ILE A 73 14.84 -16.11 2.75
CA ILE A 73 14.48 -15.87 4.15
C ILE A 73 12.98 -15.56 4.20
N TRP A 74 12.18 -16.56 4.57
CA TRP A 74 10.73 -16.42 4.70
C TRP A 74 10.33 -15.56 5.90
N PHE A 75 10.94 -15.80 7.06
CA PHE A 75 10.70 -15.06 8.30
C PHE A 75 12.04 -14.76 8.97
N GLY A 76 12.33 -13.52 9.34
CA GLY A 76 13.62 -13.21 9.95
C GLY A 76 14.00 -11.74 9.97
N ALA A 77 15.10 -11.45 10.68
CA ALA A 77 15.75 -10.14 10.68
C ALA A 77 16.42 -9.86 9.33
N LYS A 78 16.74 -8.59 9.07
CA LYS A 78 17.49 -8.17 7.87
C LYS A 78 18.87 -8.80 7.93
N GLU A 79 19.31 -9.45 6.85
CA GLU A 79 20.64 -10.05 6.77
C GLU A 79 21.49 -9.28 5.75
N GLN A 80 22.69 -8.89 6.16
CA GLN A 80 23.63 -8.17 5.29
C GLN A 80 24.53 -9.19 4.59
N ARG A 81 24.53 -9.14 3.25
CA ARG A 81 25.31 -10.02 2.38
C ARG A 81 26.34 -9.16 1.64
N PRO A 82 27.60 -9.09 2.11
CA PRO A 82 28.64 -8.42 1.34
C PRO A 82 28.86 -9.16 0.01
N TYR A 83 29.15 -8.44 -1.06
CA TYR A 83 29.43 -8.99 -2.37
C TYR A 83 30.53 -8.18 -3.06
N THR A 84 31.27 -8.82 -3.96
CA THR A 84 32.36 -8.16 -4.70
C THR A 84 32.14 -8.33 -6.19
N LEU A 85 32.20 -7.23 -6.95
CA LEU A 85 32.31 -7.28 -8.41
C LEU A 85 33.74 -7.00 -8.81
N SER A 86 34.35 -7.91 -9.57
CA SER A 86 35.70 -7.75 -10.07
C SER A 86 35.68 -7.22 -11.50
N VAL A 87 36.40 -6.12 -11.73
CA VAL A 87 36.65 -5.59 -13.07
C VAL A 87 38.04 -6.07 -13.49
N GLN A 88 38.10 -6.96 -14.47
CA GLN A 88 39.35 -7.51 -14.97
C GLN A 88 39.70 -6.88 -16.31
N ARG A 89 40.87 -6.25 -16.37
CA ARG A 89 41.48 -5.75 -17.61
C ARG A 89 42.45 -6.81 -18.13
N SER A 90 42.55 -6.94 -19.45
CA SER A 90 43.52 -7.83 -20.09
C SER A 90 44.95 -7.55 -19.60
N GLY A 91 45.60 -8.55 -18.99
CA GLY A 91 46.99 -8.47 -18.53
C GLY A 91 47.22 -7.72 -17.20
N VAL A 92 46.16 -7.39 -16.45
CA VAL A 92 46.26 -6.71 -15.14
C VAL A 92 45.47 -7.50 -14.08
N ASN A 93 45.88 -7.37 -12.83
CA ASN A 93 45.15 -7.95 -11.70
C ASN A 93 43.70 -7.41 -11.65
N PRO A 94 42.71 -8.27 -11.32
CA PRO A 94 41.32 -7.84 -11.17
C PRO A 94 41.19 -6.73 -10.11
N LEU A 95 40.42 -5.69 -10.43
CA LEU A 95 40.07 -4.62 -9.49
C LEU A 95 38.79 -5.01 -8.74
N PRO A 96 38.84 -5.32 -7.43
CA PRO A 96 37.64 -5.64 -6.66
C PRO A 96 36.87 -4.37 -6.30
N VAL A 97 35.56 -4.40 -6.50
CA VAL A 97 34.63 -3.34 -6.08
C VAL A 97 33.61 -3.97 -5.13
N GLU A 98 33.67 -3.56 -3.86
CA GLU A 98 32.86 -4.12 -2.78
C GLU A 98 31.53 -3.39 -2.65
N GLY A 99 30.47 -4.15 -2.40
CA GLY A 99 29.14 -3.65 -2.12
C GLY A 99 28.39 -4.50 -1.10
N THR A 100 27.29 -3.96 -0.58
CA THR A 100 26.47 -4.65 0.42
C THR A 100 25.06 -4.87 -0.08
N TYR A 101 24.61 -6.13 -0.08
CA TYR A 101 23.21 -6.48 -0.36
C TYR A 101 22.45 -6.71 0.95
N LEU A 102 21.46 -5.88 1.22
CA LEU A 102 20.59 -6.01 2.39
C LEU A 102 19.36 -6.85 2.02
N GLN A 103 19.38 -8.12 2.41
CA GLN A 103 18.27 -9.05 2.22
C GLN A 103 17.22 -8.85 3.31
N ARG A 104 16.00 -8.43 2.92
CA ARG A 104 14.86 -8.29 3.85
C ARG A 104 14.06 -9.60 3.86
N GLY A 105 13.64 -10.04 5.04
CA GLY A 105 12.72 -11.17 5.20
C GLY A 105 11.39 -10.92 4.49
N PHE A 106 10.78 -11.98 3.95
CA PHE A 106 9.56 -11.89 3.16
C PHE A 106 8.32 -11.54 4.00
N LEU A 107 8.19 -12.14 5.20
CA LEU A 107 7.08 -11.92 6.12
C LEU A 107 7.55 -11.51 7.53
N PRO A 108 6.80 -10.63 8.22
CA PRO A 108 7.03 -10.31 9.63
C PRO A 108 6.87 -11.56 10.51
N ARG A 109 7.70 -11.69 11.55
CA ARG A 109 7.67 -12.85 12.47
C ARG A 109 6.31 -13.01 13.18
N TRP A 110 5.59 -11.91 13.39
CA TRP A 110 4.25 -11.92 14.01
C TRP A 110 3.20 -12.64 13.17
N LEU A 111 3.36 -12.72 11.85
CA LEU A 111 2.36 -13.41 11.04
C LEU A 111 2.34 -14.92 11.31
N ALA A 112 3.49 -15.52 11.64
CA ALA A 112 3.55 -16.91 12.08
C ALA A 112 2.79 -17.12 13.41
N THR A 113 2.89 -16.18 14.35
CA THR A 113 2.12 -16.23 15.60
C THR A 113 0.62 -16.01 15.37
N PHE A 114 0.25 -15.12 14.44
CA PHE A 114 -1.15 -14.88 14.08
C PHE A 114 -1.80 -16.13 13.50
N PHE A 115 -1.16 -16.81 12.53
CA PHE A 115 -1.67 -18.07 11.98
C PHE A 115 -1.79 -19.17 13.05
N GLY A 116 -0.83 -19.25 13.99
CA GLY A 116 -0.89 -20.18 15.10
C GLY A 116 -2.11 -19.93 16.01
N VAL A 117 -2.36 -18.68 16.40
CA VAL A 117 -3.51 -18.31 17.25
C VAL A 117 -4.83 -18.52 16.50
N PHE A 118 -4.90 -18.14 15.23
CA PHE A 118 -6.11 -18.30 14.42
C PHE A 118 -6.47 -19.78 14.23
N LEU A 119 -5.46 -20.64 14.01
CA LEU A 119 -5.65 -22.08 13.96
C LEU A 119 -6.17 -22.64 15.29
N ALA A 120 -5.60 -22.19 16.42
CA ALA A 120 -6.07 -22.59 17.74
C ALA A 120 -7.52 -22.16 17.99
N LEU A 121 -7.87 -20.90 17.68
CA LEU A 121 -9.23 -20.39 17.81
C LEU A 121 -10.24 -21.12 16.91
N GLY A 122 -9.84 -21.46 15.69
CA GLY A 122 -10.65 -22.27 14.78
C GLY A 122 -10.93 -23.66 15.36
N ILE A 123 -9.93 -24.31 15.94
CA ILE A 123 -10.09 -25.61 16.62
C ILE A 123 -11.04 -25.45 17.82
N THR A 124 -10.86 -24.43 18.66
CA THR A 124 -11.74 -24.22 19.82
C THR A 124 -13.17 -23.89 19.43
N PHE A 125 -13.36 -23.09 18.37
CA PHE A 125 -14.68 -22.74 17.85
C PHE A 125 -15.39 -23.99 17.31
N ALA A 126 -14.69 -24.83 16.54
CA ALA A 126 -15.23 -26.09 16.05
C ALA A 126 -15.66 -27.02 17.19
N MET A 127 -14.86 -27.12 18.25
CA MET A 127 -15.22 -27.90 19.45
C MET A 127 -16.48 -27.35 20.14
N LEU A 128 -16.58 -26.03 20.32
CA LEU A 128 -17.76 -25.39 20.93
C LEU A 128 -19.02 -25.54 20.07
N TRP A 129 -18.88 -25.43 18.75
CA TRP A 129 -19.99 -25.58 17.80
C TRP A 129 -20.58 -26.99 17.82
N ILE A 130 -19.74 -28.03 17.89
CA ILE A 130 -20.21 -29.43 17.99
C ILE A 130 -20.87 -29.71 19.35
N ALA A 131 -20.41 -29.06 20.42
CA ALA A 131 -20.96 -29.25 21.77
C ALA A 131 -22.29 -28.51 22.02
N TYR A 132 -22.62 -27.48 21.24
CA TYR A 132 -23.78 -26.63 21.48
C TYR A 132 -25.04 -27.15 20.74
N LYS A 133 -25.98 -27.75 21.46
CA LYS A 133 -27.31 -28.12 20.95
C LYS A 133 -28.34 -27.03 21.27
N PRO A 134 -28.79 -26.20 20.31
CA PRO A 134 -29.80 -25.17 20.58
C PRO A 134 -31.18 -25.80 20.73
N ASN A 135 -31.88 -25.47 21.81
CA ASN A 135 -33.26 -25.90 22.04
C ASN A 135 -34.21 -24.83 21.49
N VAL A 136 -34.78 -25.07 20.30
CA VAL A 136 -35.72 -24.15 19.66
C VAL A 136 -37.15 -24.48 20.09
N GLY A 137 -37.75 -23.61 20.90
CA GLY A 137 -39.17 -23.66 21.26
C GLY A 137 -40.00 -22.77 20.33
N SER A 138 -41.09 -23.30 19.78
CA SER A 138 -42.04 -22.55 18.95
C SER A 138 -42.95 -21.65 19.81
N GLY A 139 -42.90 -20.34 19.59
CA GLY A 139 -43.72 -19.33 20.29
C GLY A 139 -45.01 -18.97 19.55
N ALA A 140 -45.78 -19.94 19.04
CA ALA A 140 -47.05 -19.67 18.38
C ALA A 140 -48.15 -19.37 19.42
N THR A 141 -48.67 -18.13 19.42
CA THR A 141 -49.87 -17.73 20.17
C THR A 141 -51.01 -17.45 19.20
N GLU A 142 -52.12 -18.16 19.37
CA GLU A 142 -53.34 -18.00 18.57
C GLU A 142 -54.12 -16.78 19.07
N ARG A 143 -54.30 -15.78 18.20
CA ARG A 143 -55.17 -14.62 18.45
C ARG A 143 -56.60 -14.99 18.07
N VAL A 144 -57.40 -15.43 19.04
CA VAL A 144 -58.86 -15.52 18.90
C VAL A 144 -59.52 -14.76 20.04
N ALA A 145 -60.25 -13.69 19.69
CA ALA A 145 -61.38 -13.07 20.38
C ALA A 145 -61.33 -11.53 20.34
N GLU A 146 -61.67 -10.95 19.20
CA GLU A 146 -62.22 -9.59 19.13
C GLU A 146 -63.40 -9.58 18.16
N ALA A 147 -64.44 -10.35 18.50
CA ALA A 147 -65.76 -10.30 17.87
C ALA A 147 -66.81 -11.02 18.75
N ALA A 148 -66.90 -10.64 20.02
CA ALA A 148 -67.97 -11.10 20.91
C ALA A 148 -68.63 -9.87 21.55
N GLY A 149 -69.34 -9.10 20.72
CA GLY A 149 -69.89 -7.83 21.13
C GLY A 149 -71.06 -7.33 20.29
N THR A 150 -71.84 -8.21 19.65
CA THR A 150 -73.20 -7.88 19.22
C THR A 150 -74.05 -9.16 19.15
N LEU A 151 -75.30 -9.04 19.58
CA LEU A 151 -76.44 -9.97 19.49
C LEU A 151 -76.80 -10.76 20.78
N ALA A 152 -77.99 -10.40 21.25
CA ALA A 152 -78.71 -10.85 22.45
C ALA A 152 -79.28 -12.28 22.31
N PRO A 153 -79.75 -12.92 23.40
CA PRO A 153 -79.95 -14.36 23.48
C PRO A 153 -81.31 -14.80 22.93
N ALA A 154 -81.36 -15.99 22.33
CA ALA A 154 -82.62 -16.70 22.06
C ALA A 154 -82.42 -18.22 22.25
N PRO A 155 -83.46 -18.96 22.70
CA PRO A 155 -83.31 -20.18 23.48
C PRO A 155 -83.20 -21.46 22.64
N SER A 156 -82.44 -22.44 23.17
CA SER A 156 -82.48 -23.88 22.83
C SER A 156 -83.80 -24.50 23.32
N PRO A 157 -84.35 -25.62 22.77
CA PRO A 157 -83.59 -26.88 22.63
C PRO A 157 -84.03 -27.94 21.57
N THR A 158 -83.18 -28.97 21.46
CA THR A 158 -83.43 -30.42 21.20
C THR A 158 -83.70 -31.00 19.79
N ALA A 159 -82.80 -31.96 19.47
CA ALA A 159 -83.02 -33.33 19.02
C ALA A 159 -83.30 -33.69 17.52
N GLN A 160 -82.41 -34.60 17.06
CA GLN A 160 -82.60 -35.74 16.16
C GLN A 160 -82.52 -35.59 14.62
N ALA A 161 -81.64 -36.44 14.06
CA ALA A 161 -81.39 -36.81 12.66
C ALA A 161 -82.59 -37.56 12.03
N PRO A 162 -82.71 -37.83 10.69
CA PRO A 162 -81.72 -38.63 9.93
C PRO A 162 -81.64 -38.49 8.37
N LYS A 163 -80.48 -38.95 7.85
CA LYS A 163 -80.21 -39.79 6.63
C LYS A 163 -80.58 -39.36 5.18
N ALA A 164 -79.49 -39.25 4.38
CA ALA A 164 -79.17 -39.97 3.12
C ALA A 164 -79.92 -39.62 1.79
N PRO A 165 -79.45 -40.05 0.59
CA PRO A 165 -78.10 -40.15 0.00
C PRO A 165 -78.03 -39.64 -1.48
N SER A 166 -76.85 -39.84 -2.12
CA SER A 166 -76.63 -39.95 -3.59
C SER A 166 -76.58 -38.61 -4.38
N ALA A 167 -75.83 -38.42 -5.46
CA ALA A 167 -74.92 -39.24 -6.26
C ALA A 167 -73.95 -38.31 -7.03
N ASP A 168 -72.95 -38.95 -7.62
CA ASP A 168 -71.93 -38.49 -8.57
C ASP A 168 -72.31 -37.35 -9.54
N ALA A 169 -71.33 -36.50 -9.89
CA ALA A 169 -70.73 -36.50 -11.22
C ALA A 169 -69.74 -35.33 -11.47
N LEU A 170 -68.69 -35.65 -12.24
CA LEU A 170 -67.85 -34.82 -13.14
C LEU A 170 -66.49 -34.30 -12.61
N ALA A 171 -65.46 -34.84 -13.27
CA ALA A 171 -64.01 -34.67 -13.18
C ALA A 171 -63.51 -33.33 -13.82
N PRO A 172 -62.19 -33.11 -14.11
CA PRO A 172 -60.94 -33.81 -13.73
C PRO A 172 -59.82 -32.86 -13.19
N PRO A 173 -58.60 -33.36 -12.88
CA PRO A 173 -57.70 -32.80 -11.86
C PRO A 173 -56.58 -31.91 -12.42
N ALA A 174 -55.93 -31.15 -11.53
CA ALA A 174 -54.63 -30.52 -11.80
C ALA A 174 -53.67 -30.72 -10.62
N ALA A 175 -52.66 -31.57 -10.80
CA ALA A 175 -51.40 -31.55 -10.09
C ALA A 175 -50.32 -32.25 -10.95
N THR A 176 -49.33 -31.44 -11.38
CA THR A 176 -47.85 -31.66 -11.54
C THR A 176 -47.26 -33.04 -11.92
N PRO A 177 -45.98 -33.20 -12.34
CA PRO A 177 -44.94 -32.30 -12.89
C PRO A 177 -44.19 -32.91 -14.13
N THR A 178 -43.30 -32.14 -14.78
CA THR A 178 -42.24 -32.59 -15.74
C THR A 178 -41.00 -31.72 -15.46
N GLN A 179 -39.71 -32.07 -15.63
CA GLN A 179 -38.90 -33.12 -16.28
C GLN A 179 -37.49 -33.03 -15.64
N GLN A 180 -36.75 -34.11 -15.33
CA GLN A 180 -35.84 -34.91 -16.19
C GLN A 180 -34.66 -34.07 -16.75
N ALA A 181 -33.40 -34.19 -16.30
CA ALA A 181 -32.41 -35.29 -16.27
C ALA A 181 -31.65 -35.55 -17.60
N GLY A 182 -30.32 -35.70 -17.48
CA GLY A 182 -29.42 -36.38 -18.43
C GLY A 182 -28.69 -35.45 -19.40
N GLY A 183 -27.43 -35.65 -19.77
CA GLY A 183 -26.50 -36.73 -19.53
C GLY A 183 -25.26 -36.49 -20.40
N ALA A 184 -24.09 -36.82 -19.87
CA ALA A 184 -22.80 -36.69 -20.54
C ALA A 184 -22.44 -37.99 -21.29
N GLY A 185 -21.77 -37.86 -22.44
CA GLY A 185 -21.25 -39.00 -23.21
C GLY A 185 -20.39 -38.58 -24.41
N THR A 186 -19.07 -38.60 -24.20
CA THR A 186 -17.94 -39.01 -25.08
C THR A 186 -18.07 -39.04 -26.61
N GLY A 187 -17.00 -38.58 -27.31
CA GLY A 187 -16.70 -39.02 -28.68
C GLY A 187 -15.53 -38.27 -29.37
N THR A 188 -14.41 -38.96 -29.54
CA THR A 188 -13.18 -38.65 -30.31
C THR A 188 -13.33 -38.80 -31.83
N ALA A 189 -12.64 -37.96 -32.63
CA ALA A 189 -11.94 -38.25 -33.93
C ALA A 189 -11.56 -36.89 -34.59
N LYS A 190 -10.29 -36.51 -34.74
CA LYS A 190 -9.31 -36.80 -35.83
C LYS A 190 -9.79 -36.44 -37.25
N GLY A 191 -9.08 -35.50 -37.89
CA GLY A 191 -9.12 -35.20 -39.32
C GLY A 191 -8.17 -34.06 -39.69
N ASP A 192 -7.13 -34.40 -40.45
CA ASP A 192 -5.96 -33.63 -40.87
C ASP A 192 -6.25 -32.51 -41.91
N GLY A 193 -5.31 -31.55 -42.06
CA GLY A 193 -5.27 -30.63 -43.21
C GLY A 193 -4.38 -29.39 -43.05
N ASP A 194 -3.21 -29.45 -43.70
CA ASP A 194 -2.04 -28.57 -43.76
C ASP A 194 -2.20 -27.04 -43.92
N GLY A 195 -1.18 -26.30 -43.44
CA GLY A 195 -0.97 -24.88 -43.78
C GLY A 195 0.14 -24.15 -43.01
N ALA A 196 1.39 -24.35 -43.45
CA ALA A 196 2.67 -23.71 -43.10
C ALA A 196 2.70 -22.27 -42.53
N GLY A 197 3.72 -21.98 -41.70
CA GLY A 197 4.35 -20.65 -41.68
C GLY A 197 4.87 -20.17 -40.33
N ALA A 198 6.19 -20.22 -40.16
CA ALA A 198 6.93 -19.78 -38.99
C ALA A 198 6.97 -18.25 -38.81
N GLY A 199 7.30 -17.80 -37.59
CA GLY A 199 7.96 -16.51 -37.39
C GLY A 199 7.48 -15.73 -36.17
N GLY A 200 8.13 -15.96 -35.03
CA GLY A 200 7.98 -15.12 -33.85
C GLY A 200 8.45 -13.68 -34.13
N GLY A 201 7.58 -12.72 -33.85
CA GLY A 201 7.90 -11.31 -33.76
C GLY A 201 7.19 -10.76 -32.53
N GLY A 202 7.91 -10.70 -31.41
CA GLY A 202 7.43 -10.10 -30.19
C GLY A 202 7.07 -8.65 -30.46
N SER A 203 5.79 -8.34 -30.35
CA SER A 203 5.29 -6.97 -30.30
C SER A 203 5.95 -6.28 -29.12
N GLU A 204 6.87 -5.36 -29.42
CA GLU A 204 7.34 -4.35 -28.50
C GLU A 204 6.12 -3.60 -27.97
N GLU A 205 5.72 -3.89 -26.73
CA GLU A 205 4.89 -2.97 -25.97
C GLU A 205 5.68 -1.67 -25.85
N LYS A 206 5.27 -0.69 -26.66
CA LYS A 206 5.48 0.73 -26.39
C LYS A 206 5.22 0.94 -24.89
N LYS A 207 6.28 1.27 -24.15
CA LYS A 207 6.12 1.98 -22.88
C LYS A 207 5.29 3.22 -23.17
N GLU A 208 4.07 3.24 -22.66
CA GLU A 208 3.42 4.51 -22.36
C GLU A 208 4.34 5.25 -21.39
N ASP A 209 4.90 6.36 -21.84
CA ASP A 209 5.46 7.37 -20.96
C ASP A 209 4.32 7.83 -20.04
N LYS A 210 4.27 7.25 -18.84
CA LYS A 210 3.39 7.70 -17.77
C LYS A 210 3.69 9.18 -17.57
N ALA A 211 2.70 10.04 -17.82
CA ALA A 211 2.80 11.46 -17.56
C ALA A 211 3.43 11.71 -16.17
N PRO A 212 4.29 12.73 -16.02
CA PRO A 212 4.93 13.01 -14.73
C PRO A 212 3.86 13.10 -13.65
N GLU A 213 4.08 12.40 -12.54
CA GLU A 213 3.13 12.36 -11.43
C GLU A 213 2.93 13.79 -10.89
N LYS A 214 1.68 14.23 -10.74
CA LYS A 214 1.35 15.54 -10.18
C LYS A 214 1.61 15.53 -8.66
N THR A 215 2.81 15.96 -8.26
CA THR A 215 3.23 16.07 -6.86
C THR A 215 3.13 17.50 -6.32
N ALA A 216 3.28 17.68 -5.01
CA ALA A 216 3.32 19.01 -4.41
C ALA A 216 4.39 19.91 -5.05
N ALA A 217 5.59 19.36 -5.32
CA ALA A 217 6.68 20.09 -5.97
C ALA A 217 6.32 20.57 -7.38
N THR A 218 5.69 19.70 -8.19
CA THR A 218 5.31 20.08 -9.55
C THR A 218 4.30 21.23 -9.57
N VAL A 219 3.33 21.21 -8.63
CA VAL A 219 2.28 22.23 -8.56
C VAL A 219 2.80 23.52 -7.93
N VAL A 220 3.66 23.46 -6.90
CA VAL A 220 4.21 24.68 -6.29
C VAL A 220 5.11 25.43 -7.28
N GLN A 221 5.89 24.72 -8.10
CA GLN A 221 6.69 25.33 -9.16
C GLN A 221 5.80 25.97 -10.24
N GLN A 222 4.66 25.35 -10.57
CA GLN A 222 3.70 25.94 -11.49
C GLN A 222 3.08 27.23 -10.93
N ARG A 223 2.71 27.26 -9.65
CA ARG A 223 2.21 28.48 -8.98
C ARG A 223 3.27 29.55 -8.92
N ALA A 224 4.49 29.20 -8.54
CA ALA A 224 5.64 30.10 -8.53
C ALA A 224 5.93 30.74 -9.90
N ALA A 225 5.71 30.00 -11.01
CA ALA A 225 5.85 30.56 -12.35
C ALA A 225 4.73 31.56 -12.70
N GLN A 226 3.54 31.41 -12.12
CA GLN A 226 2.41 32.33 -12.33
C GLN A 226 2.49 33.56 -11.41
N GLU A 227 2.96 33.37 -10.19
CA GLU A 227 2.99 34.38 -9.13
C GLU A 227 4.38 34.40 -8.43
N PRO A 228 5.46 34.79 -9.12
CA PRO A 228 6.84 34.66 -8.62
C PRO A 228 7.13 35.53 -7.39
N ASP A 229 6.34 36.57 -7.15
CA ASP A 229 6.50 37.49 -6.01
C ASP A 229 5.77 37.00 -4.76
N LYS A 230 5.05 35.88 -4.83
CA LYS A 230 4.31 35.30 -3.71
C LYS A 230 4.99 34.06 -3.16
N ARG A 231 4.78 33.85 -1.86
CA ARG A 231 5.13 32.59 -1.20
C ARG A 231 3.99 31.61 -1.42
N HIS A 232 4.35 30.34 -1.66
CA HIS A 232 3.37 29.28 -1.88
C HIS A 232 3.73 28.04 -1.07
N ILE A 233 2.70 27.36 -0.58
CA ILE A 233 2.79 26.01 -0.03
C ILE A 233 1.76 25.12 -0.72
N CYS A 234 2.24 24.02 -1.31
CA CYS A 234 1.39 22.99 -1.90
C CYS A 234 1.59 21.67 -1.17
N TYR A 235 0.51 20.91 -1.03
CA TYR A 235 0.50 19.70 -0.23
C TYR A 235 -0.60 18.74 -0.67
N ARG A 236 -0.36 17.46 -0.40
CA ARG A 236 -1.34 16.38 -0.55
C ARG A 236 -1.16 15.35 0.55
N ILE A 237 -2.22 14.60 0.83
CA ILE A 237 -2.20 13.56 1.86
C ILE A 237 -2.34 12.18 1.22
N TYR A 238 -1.75 11.16 1.82
CA TYR A 238 -1.94 9.77 1.44
C TYR A 238 -2.97 9.13 2.36
N VAL A 239 -4.13 8.80 1.81
CA VAL A 239 -5.24 8.17 2.54
C VAL A 239 -5.12 6.65 2.43
N ALA A 240 -5.18 5.96 3.57
CA ALA A 240 -5.05 4.51 3.63
C ALA A 240 -6.10 3.81 2.75
N GLY A 241 -5.62 3.02 1.79
CA GLY A 241 -6.47 2.28 0.85
C GLY A 241 -6.99 3.08 -0.35
N GLU A 242 -6.73 4.38 -0.42
CA GLU A 242 -7.13 5.22 -1.57
C GLU A 242 -5.92 5.77 -2.33
N GLY A 243 -4.85 6.11 -1.61
CA GLY A 243 -3.64 6.68 -2.19
C GLY A 243 -3.53 8.18 -1.97
N TRP A 244 -2.77 8.85 -2.84
CA TRP A 244 -2.58 10.29 -2.77
C TRP A 244 -3.85 11.04 -3.18
N SER A 245 -4.23 12.03 -2.38
CA SER A 245 -5.23 13.03 -2.77
C SER A 245 -4.72 13.89 -3.92
N ASP A 246 -5.63 14.67 -4.52
CA ASP A 246 -5.24 15.83 -5.31
C ASP A 246 -4.38 16.80 -4.48
N VAL A 247 -3.56 17.58 -5.18
CA VAL A 247 -2.71 18.61 -4.57
C VAL A 247 -3.54 19.84 -4.27
N ALA A 248 -3.59 20.23 -3.00
CA ALA A 248 -4.11 21.49 -2.50
C ALA A 248 -2.95 22.48 -2.33
N CYS A 249 -3.21 23.78 -2.44
CA CYS A 249 -2.23 24.80 -2.06
C CYS A 249 -2.87 25.93 -1.28
N ASP A 250 -2.06 26.65 -0.49
CA ASP A 250 -2.40 27.96 0.08
C ASP A 250 -3.81 28.02 0.72
N GLY A 251 -4.04 27.16 1.71
CA GLY A 251 -5.29 27.09 2.47
C GLY A 251 -6.41 26.23 1.86
N GLU A 252 -6.25 25.75 0.62
CA GLU A 252 -7.14 24.74 0.03
C GLU A 252 -7.14 23.44 0.87
N THR A 253 -8.20 22.64 0.79
CA THR A 253 -8.30 21.42 1.62
C THR A 253 -7.61 20.24 0.93
N ALA A 254 -6.62 19.63 1.59
CA ALA A 254 -6.11 18.32 1.21
C ALA A 254 -6.78 17.25 2.07
N GLY A 255 -7.41 16.25 1.45
CA GLY A 255 -8.14 15.19 2.12
C GLY A 255 -9.65 15.39 2.16
N THR A 256 -10.34 14.44 2.81
CA THR A 256 -11.81 14.43 2.88
C THR A 256 -12.24 14.41 4.35
N PRO A 257 -12.67 15.56 4.91
CA PRO A 257 -13.22 15.63 6.26
C PRO A 257 -14.42 14.68 6.43
N GLY A 258 -14.46 13.93 7.53
CA GLY A 258 -15.52 12.99 7.84
C GLY A 258 -15.45 11.68 7.05
N SER A 259 -14.35 11.41 6.35
CA SER A 259 -14.19 10.17 5.58
C SER A 259 -14.06 8.92 6.45
N GLY A 260 -13.67 9.08 7.73
CA GLY A 260 -13.34 7.97 8.61
C GLY A 260 -12.04 7.26 8.24
N LYS A 261 -11.32 7.74 7.21
CA LYS A 261 -10.13 7.08 6.68
C LYS A 261 -8.86 7.77 7.17
N PRO A 262 -7.87 7.00 7.64
CA PRO A 262 -6.65 7.58 8.17
C PRO A 262 -5.68 8.01 7.09
N THR A 263 -5.11 9.19 7.29
CA THR A 263 -3.89 9.62 6.60
C THR A 263 -2.70 8.81 7.11
N THR A 264 -1.77 8.41 6.24
CA THR A 264 -0.53 7.72 6.65
C THR A 264 0.74 8.38 6.15
N ALA A 265 0.64 9.29 5.18
CA ALA A 265 1.75 10.12 4.72
C ALA A 265 1.25 11.49 4.26
N VAL A 266 2.16 12.46 4.23
CA VAL A 266 1.96 13.76 3.60
C VAL A 266 3.11 14.05 2.64
N ASN A 267 2.80 14.80 1.59
CA ASN A 267 3.78 15.36 0.67
C ASN A 267 3.57 16.87 0.63
N VAL A 268 4.63 17.62 0.94
CA VAL A 268 4.61 19.07 1.04
C VAL A 268 5.74 19.65 0.21
N ALA A 269 5.50 20.75 -0.49
CA ALA A 269 6.54 21.53 -1.15
C ALA A 269 6.20 23.02 -1.02
N VAL A 270 7.24 23.84 -0.97
CA VAL A 270 7.14 25.28 -0.71
C VAL A 270 7.92 26.07 -1.75
N PHE A 271 7.57 27.35 -1.91
CA PHE A 271 8.31 28.30 -2.74
C PHE A 271 8.36 29.67 -2.05
N GLY A 272 9.52 30.33 -2.10
CA GLY A 272 9.74 31.64 -1.50
C GLY A 272 9.90 31.59 0.02
N THR A 273 10.10 30.41 0.61
CA THR A 273 10.18 30.20 2.06
C THR A 273 11.51 29.62 2.53
N LYS A 274 12.48 29.42 1.61
CA LYS A 274 13.83 28.89 1.91
C LYS A 274 13.83 27.46 2.46
N GLY A 275 12.90 26.65 1.99
CA GLY A 275 12.79 25.23 2.30
C GLY A 275 11.76 24.92 3.38
N THR A 276 11.52 23.63 3.58
CA THR A 276 10.58 23.11 4.57
C THR A 276 11.12 21.86 5.24
N THR A 277 10.84 21.74 6.53
CA THR A 277 11.09 20.52 7.31
C THR A 277 9.77 19.89 7.72
N SER A 278 9.67 18.56 7.68
CA SER A 278 8.50 17.82 8.13
C SER A 278 8.86 16.55 8.88
N GLY A 279 8.07 16.21 9.90
CA GLY A 279 8.22 15.00 10.71
C GLY A 279 6.86 14.41 11.07
N ALA A 280 6.59 13.17 10.70
CA ALA A 280 5.30 12.54 10.95
C ALA A 280 5.18 12.10 12.41
N PHE A 281 4.00 12.30 13.00
CA PHE A 281 3.63 11.80 14.32
C PHE A 281 2.51 10.77 14.16
N VAL A 282 2.79 9.54 14.56
CA VAL A 282 1.99 8.37 14.18
C VAL A 282 1.61 7.53 15.37
N TYR A 283 0.66 6.62 15.13
CA TYR A 283 0.16 5.69 16.13
C TYR A 283 1.30 4.92 16.80
N ASN A 284 1.29 4.90 18.12
CA ASN A 284 2.21 4.16 18.95
C ASN A 284 1.49 3.03 19.69
N PRO A 285 1.59 1.77 19.25
CA PRO A 285 0.94 0.65 19.95
C PRO A 285 1.52 0.37 21.34
N ALA A 286 2.69 0.91 21.67
CA ALA A 286 3.34 0.78 22.98
C ALA A 286 3.13 2.03 23.85
N SER A 287 2.19 2.90 23.50
CA SER A 287 1.92 4.12 24.26
C SER A 287 1.42 3.80 25.66
N THR A 288 2.01 4.45 26.67
CA THR A 288 1.59 4.38 28.07
C THR A 288 0.96 5.67 28.57
N ASP A 289 1.11 6.75 27.81
CA ASP A 289 0.61 8.10 28.13
C ASP A 289 -0.55 8.53 27.22
N GLY A 290 -1.01 7.64 26.35
CA GLY A 290 -2.07 7.92 25.39
C GLY A 290 -1.61 8.78 24.21
N THR A 291 -0.30 8.98 24.02
CA THR A 291 0.26 9.74 22.89
C THR A 291 0.91 8.87 21.82
N GLY A 292 1.02 9.43 20.61
CA GLY A 292 1.75 8.81 19.50
C GLY A 292 3.27 8.84 19.64
N LYS A 293 3.96 8.67 18.51
CA LYS A 293 5.41 8.82 18.43
C LYS A 293 5.83 9.42 17.10
N TYR A 294 6.99 10.07 17.07
CA TYR A 294 7.58 10.48 15.81
C TYR A 294 7.99 9.27 14.96
N PHE A 295 7.75 9.39 13.66
CA PHE A 295 8.14 8.43 12.64
C PHE A 295 9.38 8.95 11.91
N ASP A 296 10.51 8.27 12.11
CA ASP A 296 11.77 8.62 11.45
C ASP A 296 11.83 8.15 9.99
N PRO A 297 12.55 8.88 9.12
CA PRO A 297 13.31 10.09 9.42
C PRO A 297 12.46 11.37 9.32
N TRP A 298 12.87 12.40 10.06
CA TRP A 298 12.55 13.78 9.72
C TRP A 298 13.19 14.14 8.38
N SER A 299 12.50 14.97 7.59
CA SER A 299 12.96 15.36 6.25
C SER A 299 12.98 16.87 6.10
N THR A 300 14.09 17.40 5.61
CA THR A 300 14.29 18.82 5.28
C THR A 300 14.71 18.94 3.83
N VAL A 301 14.04 19.80 3.08
CA VAL A 301 14.31 20.02 1.66
C VAL A 301 14.26 21.52 1.31
N ALA A 302 14.90 21.90 0.22
CA ALA A 302 14.85 23.26 -0.32
C ALA A 302 13.50 23.56 -1.01
N ASP A 303 13.28 24.83 -1.36
CA ASP A 303 12.12 25.26 -2.16
C ASP A 303 12.01 24.45 -3.46
N GLY A 304 10.77 24.18 -3.87
CA GLY A 304 10.44 23.47 -5.09
C GLY A 304 10.70 21.95 -5.05
N VAL A 305 11.16 21.40 -3.92
CA VAL A 305 11.43 19.96 -3.76
C VAL A 305 10.34 19.31 -2.91
N ASP A 306 9.96 18.07 -3.27
CA ASP A 306 9.00 17.30 -2.51
C ASP A 306 9.59 16.86 -1.15
N ASN A 307 8.98 17.35 -0.07
CA ASN A 307 9.15 16.83 1.28
C ASN A 307 8.10 15.73 1.52
N TYR A 308 8.49 14.62 2.13
CA TYR A 308 7.59 13.54 2.50
C TYR A 308 7.75 13.22 3.98
N ALA A 309 6.63 13.09 4.69
CA ALA A 309 6.59 12.61 6.07
C ALA A 309 5.56 11.48 6.20
N GLY A 310 5.92 10.43 6.94
CA GLY A 310 5.10 9.23 7.12
C GLY A 310 5.43 8.12 6.12
N SER A 311 4.46 7.26 5.81
CA SER A 311 4.67 6.11 4.92
C SER A 311 3.43 5.78 4.09
N THR A 312 3.67 5.45 2.82
CA THR A 312 2.65 4.95 1.88
C THR A 312 2.61 3.42 1.82
N GLU A 313 3.47 2.73 2.58
CA GLU A 313 3.51 1.27 2.61
C GLU A 313 2.21 0.69 3.18
N LYS A 314 1.79 -0.48 2.67
CA LYS A 314 0.63 -1.20 3.20
C LYS A 314 0.86 -1.54 4.68
N GLY A 315 -0.07 -1.13 5.54
CA GLY A 315 0.03 -1.31 6.99
C GLY A 315 0.86 -0.23 7.69
N ALA A 316 1.15 0.89 7.02
CA ALA A 316 1.69 2.07 7.66
C ALA A 316 0.78 2.51 8.84
N PRO A 317 1.37 2.97 9.95
CA PRO A 317 0.60 3.46 11.08
C PRO A 317 -0.20 4.70 10.66
N HIS A 318 -1.37 4.88 11.26
CA HIS A 318 -2.18 6.07 11.07
C HIS A 318 -1.45 7.30 11.60
N MET A 319 -1.56 8.41 10.88
CA MET A 319 -0.95 9.68 11.21
C MET A 319 -1.89 10.47 12.12
N LEU A 320 -1.44 10.69 13.35
CA LEU A 320 -2.10 11.54 14.34
C LEU A 320 -1.88 13.01 14.01
N GLY A 321 -0.73 13.30 13.41
CA GLY A 321 -0.33 14.62 13.00
C GLY A 321 1.06 14.64 12.38
N PHE A 322 1.58 15.84 12.11
CA PHE A 322 2.96 16.03 11.69
C PHE A 322 3.45 17.41 12.10
N SER A 323 4.74 17.49 12.39
CA SER A 323 5.43 18.77 12.60
C SER A 323 5.87 19.32 11.27
N ILE A 324 5.77 20.64 11.10
CA ILE A 324 6.21 21.36 9.90
C ILE A 324 6.82 22.71 10.26
N ASN A 325 7.85 23.10 9.52
CA ASN A 325 8.35 24.47 9.50
C ASN A 325 8.81 24.90 8.11
N VAL A 326 9.05 26.20 7.96
CA VAL A 326 9.76 26.79 6.82
C VAL A 326 10.92 27.65 7.31
N ASP A 327 11.93 27.84 6.46
CA ASP A 327 13.17 28.56 6.80
C ASP A 327 13.81 28.10 8.12
N ASN A 328 13.78 26.78 8.39
CA ASN A 328 14.24 26.18 9.65
C ASN A 328 13.60 26.79 10.92
N GLY A 329 12.34 27.26 10.83
CA GLY A 329 11.61 27.92 11.91
C GLY A 329 11.76 29.44 11.96
N ALA A 330 12.45 30.04 10.98
CA ALA A 330 12.52 31.50 10.84
C ALA A 330 11.34 32.08 10.05
N GLY A 331 10.54 31.25 9.37
CA GLY A 331 9.33 31.67 8.67
C GLY A 331 8.07 31.03 9.27
N ALA A 332 6.95 31.73 9.14
CA ALA A 332 5.67 31.27 9.69
C ALA A 332 4.97 30.29 8.74
N VAL A 333 4.37 29.25 9.31
CA VAL A 333 3.39 28.39 8.65
C VAL A 333 2.13 28.43 9.50
N CYS A 334 0.97 28.69 8.89
CA CYS A 334 -0.31 28.48 9.54
C CYS A 334 -0.92 27.17 9.09
N GLN A 335 -1.55 26.47 10.03
CA GLN A 335 -2.09 25.15 9.82
C GLN A 335 -3.42 24.97 10.55
N THR A 336 -4.26 24.11 9.99
CA THR A 336 -5.37 23.47 10.69
C THR A 336 -5.59 22.08 10.11
N SER A 337 -6.19 21.20 10.91
CA SER A 337 -6.51 19.84 10.53
C SER A 337 -7.91 19.44 10.97
N TYR A 338 -8.55 18.59 10.17
CA TYR A 338 -9.73 17.85 10.58
C TYR A 338 -9.30 16.52 11.20
N VAL A 339 -9.64 16.33 12.47
CA VAL A 339 -9.33 15.12 13.23
C VAL A 339 -10.54 14.19 13.22
N HIS A 340 -10.30 12.89 13.06
CA HIS A 340 -11.34 11.86 13.03
C HIS A 340 -12.32 11.98 14.21
N ASN A 341 -13.62 11.79 13.92
CA ASN A 341 -14.73 11.97 14.87
C ASN A 341 -14.79 13.34 15.56
N GLY A 342 -14.05 14.33 15.04
CA GLY A 342 -14.04 15.69 15.55
C GLY A 342 -14.52 16.69 14.50
N THR A 343 -14.05 17.92 14.66
CA THR A 343 -14.23 19.00 13.70
C THR A 343 -12.86 19.49 13.21
N TRP A 344 -12.86 20.52 12.38
CA TRP A 344 -11.65 21.31 12.18
C TRP A 344 -11.15 21.86 13.52
N LEU A 345 -9.85 21.74 13.76
CA LEU A 345 -9.19 22.43 14.85
C LEU A 345 -9.07 23.92 14.53
N ASP A 346 -8.84 24.74 15.55
CA ASP A 346 -8.53 26.15 15.35
C ASP A 346 -7.28 26.32 14.49
N MET A 347 -7.25 27.39 13.70
CA MET A 347 -6.08 27.72 12.91
C MET A 347 -4.96 28.21 13.83
N VAL A 348 -3.79 27.58 13.71
CA VAL A 348 -2.61 27.93 14.50
C VAL A 348 -1.48 28.31 13.54
N CYS A 349 -0.87 29.46 13.80
CA CYS A 349 0.32 29.93 13.08
C CYS A 349 1.55 29.77 13.95
N ASP A 350 2.64 29.34 13.31
CA ASP A 350 3.96 29.44 13.94
C ASP A 350 4.33 30.90 14.19
N ASN A 351 5.08 31.16 15.26
CA ASN A 351 5.54 32.50 15.63
C ASN A 351 7.07 32.55 15.62
N PRO A 352 7.71 32.86 14.48
CA PRO A 352 9.15 32.82 14.33
C PRO A 352 9.90 33.57 15.43
N GLY A 353 10.90 32.92 16.02
CA GLY A 353 11.68 33.46 17.13
C GLY A 353 11.05 33.27 18.53
N GLN A 354 9.87 32.62 18.63
CA GLN A 354 9.27 32.23 19.89
C GLN A 354 8.91 30.74 19.92
N GLY A 355 9.20 30.06 21.04
CA GLY A 355 8.82 28.66 21.22
C GLY A 355 9.68 27.67 20.43
N LEU A 356 9.03 26.63 19.89
CA LEU A 356 9.69 25.60 19.06
C LEU A 356 9.83 26.11 17.62
N THR A 357 10.83 25.62 16.89
CA THR A 357 11.08 26.00 15.49
C THR A 357 10.15 25.31 14.49
N PHE A 358 8.97 24.86 14.94
CA PHE A 358 7.97 24.18 14.12
C PHE A 358 6.58 24.30 14.74
N THR A 359 5.57 24.24 13.88
CA THR A 359 4.17 24.04 14.29
C THR A 359 3.77 22.58 14.15
N TYR A 360 2.74 22.16 14.89
CA TYR A 360 2.23 20.80 14.90
C TYR A 360 0.82 20.74 14.32
N VAL A 361 0.66 20.00 13.22
CA VAL A 361 -0.61 19.75 12.54
C VAL A 361 -1.24 18.48 13.09
N GLY A 362 -2.47 18.52 13.61
CA GLY A 362 -3.18 17.32 14.08
C GLY A 362 -3.38 17.25 15.59
N THR A 363 -3.41 16.03 16.11
CA THR A 363 -3.64 15.71 17.53
C THR A 363 -2.51 14.88 18.11
N HIS A 364 -2.33 14.90 19.43
CA HIS A 364 -1.40 13.98 20.10
C HIS A 364 -2.10 12.72 20.63
N ASP A 365 -3.44 12.68 20.65
CA ASP A 365 -4.21 11.54 21.11
C ASP A 365 -3.98 10.33 20.19
N ASN A 366 -3.46 9.25 20.78
CA ASN A 366 -3.09 8.03 20.08
C ASN A 366 -4.27 7.26 19.48
N ASN A 367 -5.51 7.61 19.82
CA ASN A 367 -6.71 6.97 19.26
C ASN A 367 -7.32 7.74 18.08
N LEU A 368 -6.76 8.90 17.75
CA LEU A 368 -7.27 9.79 16.71
C LEU A 368 -6.27 9.93 15.56
N TRP A 369 -6.74 10.37 14.40
CA TRP A 369 -5.91 10.62 13.22
C TRP A 369 -6.43 11.80 12.43
N ILE A 370 -5.56 12.38 11.57
CA ILE A 370 -5.97 13.43 10.64
C ILE A 370 -6.63 12.82 9.39
N GLU A 371 -7.70 13.46 8.91
CA GLU A 371 -8.40 13.10 7.68
C GLU A 371 -8.27 14.17 6.59
N ALA A 372 -8.03 15.41 6.99
CA ALA A 372 -7.80 16.52 6.09
C ALA A 372 -6.96 17.62 6.76
N VAL A 373 -6.27 18.42 5.96
CA VAL A 373 -5.43 19.54 6.42
C VAL A 373 -5.56 20.76 5.52
N ARG A 374 -5.23 21.92 6.08
CA ARG A 374 -5.02 23.19 5.37
C ARG A 374 -3.75 23.85 5.91
N LEU A 375 -2.88 24.28 5.00
CA LEU A 375 -1.61 24.95 5.28
C LEU A 375 -1.51 26.24 4.46
N THR A 376 -0.93 27.29 5.05
CA THR A 376 -0.58 28.58 4.40
C THR A 376 0.77 29.08 4.90
N VAL A 377 1.49 29.85 4.07
CA VAL A 377 2.81 30.42 4.40
C VAL A 377 2.87 31.93 4.28
#